data_AF-A0A833J1E6-F1
#
_entry.id   AF-A0A833J1E6-F1
#
_cell.length_a   1.000
_cell.length_b   1.000
_cell.length_c   1.000
_cell.angle_alpha   90.00
_cell.angle_beta   90.00
_cell.angle_gamma   90.00
#
_symmetry.space_group_name_H-M   'P 1'
#
loop_
_entity.id
_entity.type
_entity.pdbx_description
1 polymer ?
#
loop_
_entity_poly.entity_id
_entity_poly.type
_entity_poly.pdbx_seq_one_letter_code
_entity_poly.pdbx_strand_id
1 'polypeptide(L)' 'MSLTIESEEIELLAERLAAVTHVNKAEAVRMALSNELQRREASLPLAERIKPLLDRIDSYPSTGLEADKAFFDSLNDE' A
#
# COMPACT_ATOMS: atom_id res chain seq x y z
N MET A 1 -12.49 26.12 5.39
CA MET A 1 -11.59 27.11 4.76
C MET A 1 -11.44 26.75 3.29
N SER A 2 -11.39 27.73 2.39
CA SER A 2 -11.05 27.55 0.98
C SER A 2 -9.54 27.77 0.78
N LEU A 3 -8.89 26.86 0.07
CA LEU A 3 -7.49 27.00 -0.32
C LEU A 3 -7.44 27.60 -1.73
N THR A 4 -6.81 28.76 -1.89
CA THR A 4 -6.54 29.39 -3.20
C THR A 4 -5.05 29.32 -3.46
N ILE A 5 -4.66 28.76 -4.61
CA ILE A 5 -3.26 28.61 -4.99
C ILE A 5 -3.05 29.34 -6.33
N GLU A 6 -2.18 30.35 -6.33
CA GLU A 6 -1.81 31.10 -7.53
C GLU A 6 -0.42 30.66 -8.00
N SER A 7 -0.39 29.67 -8.89
CA SER A 7 0.84 29.12 -9.47
C SER A 7 0.56 28.52 -10.84
N GLU A 8 1.25 29.04 -11.86
CA GLU A 8 1.17 28.55 -13.24
C GLU A 8 1.60 27.08 -13.34
N GLU A 9 2.61 26.66 -12.57
CA GLU A 9 3.09 25.28 -12.54
C GLU A 9 2.00 24.32 -12.04
N ILE A 10 1.28 24.69 -10.98
CA ILE A 10 0.21 23.87 -10.40
C ILE A 10 -0.97 23.77 -11.37
N GLU A 11 -1.28 24.85 -12.08
CA GLU A 11 -2.34 24.84 -13.09
C GLU A 11 -2.02 23.89 -14.25
N LEU A 12 -0.77 23.90 -14.75
CA LEU A 12 -0.31 22.99 -15.79
C LEU A 12 -0.33 21.52 -15.33
N LEU A 13 0.05 21.25 -14.07
CA LEU A 13 -0.02 19.91 -13.50
C LEU A 13 -1.47 19.43 -13.36
N ALA A 14 -2.37 20.28 -12.87
CA ALA A 14 -3.78 19.98 -12.74
C ALA A 14 -4.44 19.72 -14.11
N GLU A 15 -4.10 20.52 -15.13
CA GLU A 15 -4.55 20.32 -16.51
C GLU A 15 -4.11 18.98 -17.09
N ARG A 16 -2.82 18.65 -16.95
CA ARG A 16 -2.29 17.37 -17.43
C ARG A 16 -2.96 16.19 -16.74
N LEU A 17 -3.12 16.26 -15.42
CA LEU A 17 -3.75 15.18 -14.67
C LEU A 17 -5.22 15.03 -15.06
N ALA A 18 -5.96 16.14 -15.15
CA ALA A 18 -7.34 16.17 -15.63
C ALA A 18 -7.49 15.56 -17.03
N ALA A 19 -6.57 15.87 -17.95
CA ALA A 19 -6.56 15.30 -19.29
C ALA A 19 -6.32 13.78 -19.28
N VAL A 20 -5.42 13.28 -18.43
CA VAL A 20 -5.12 11.85 -18.32
C VAL A 20 -6.25 11.07 -17.64
N THR A 21 -6.86 11.64 -16.59
CA THR A 21 -7.93 10.98 -15.82
C THR A 21 -9.33 11.26 -16.37
N HIS A 22 -9.44 12.11 -17.40
CA HIS A 22 -10.70 12.54 -18.02
C HIS A 22 -11.70 13.14 -17.01
N VAL A 23 -11.20 13.92 -16.05
CA VAL A 23 -12.01 14.65 -15.07
C VAL A 23 -11.69 16.14 -15.10
N ASN A 24 -12.47 16.96 -14.39
CA ASN A 24 -12.16 18.40 -14.30
C ASN A 24 -10.92 18.66 -13.41
N LYS A 25 -10.34 19.87 -13.51
CA LYS A 25 -9.12 20.26 -12.75
C LYS A 25 -9.28 20.08 -11.24
N ALA A 26 -10.42 20.51 -10.68
CA ALA A 26 -10.66 20.43 -9.24
C ALA A 26 -10.69 18.97 -8.74
N GLU A 27 -11.34 18.10 -9.51
CA GLU A 27 -11.44 16.68 -9.21
C GLU A 27 -10.09 15.97 -9.37
N ALA A 28 -9.31 16.35 -10.39
CA ALA A 28 -7.95 15.86 -10.57
C ALA A 28 -7.05 16.22 -9.39
N VAL A 29 -7.14 17.46 -8.89
CA VAL A 29 -6.41 17.91 -7.68
C VAL A 29 -6.87 17.13 -6.45
N ARG A 30 -8.18 16.94 -6.27
CA ARG A 30 -8.73 16.12 -5.17
C ARG A 30 -8.14 14.71 -5.20
N MET A 31 -8.16 14.06 -6.36
CA MET A 31 -7.60 12.72 -6.55
C MET A 31 -6.09 12.67 -6.26
N ALA A 32 -5.32 13.65 -6.72
CA ALA A 32 -3.89 13.73 -6.46
C ALA A 32 -3.58 13.80 -4.96
N LEU A 33 -4.28 14.68 -4.24
CA LEU A 33 -4.11 14.85 -2.80
C LEU A 33 -4.50 13.60 -2.03
N SER A 34 -5.64 12.98 -2.36
CA SER A 34 -6.08 11.73 -1.74
C SER A 34 -5.08 10.60 -1.97
N ASN A 35 -4.55 10.47 -3.18
CA ASN A 35 -3.58 9.43 -3.51
C ASN A 35 -2.24 9.65 -2.78
N GLU A 36 -1.79 10.89 -2.66
CA GLU A 36 -0.53 11.20 -1.94
C GLU A 36 -0.69 10.96 -0.44
N LEU A 37 -1.81 11.37 0.15
CA LEU A 37 -2.13 11.03 1.54
C LEU A 37 -2.16 9.52 1.73
N GLN A 38 -2.85 8.80 0.84
CA GLN A 38 -2.86 7.34 0.89
C GLN A 38 -1.46 6.74 0.77
N ARG A 39 -0.57 7.24 -0.09
CA ARG A 39 0.81 6.75 -0.19
C ARG A 39 1.59 6.98 1.10
N ARG A 40 1.41 8.15 1.73
CA ARG A 40 2.09 8.50 2.98
C ARG A 40 1.53 7.78 4.20
N GLU A 41 0.21 7.58 4.24
CA GLU A 41 -0.48 6.83 5.30
C GLU A 41 -0.29 5.32 5.14
N ALA A 42 -0.27 4.81 3.90
CA ALA A 42 0.05 3.43 3.58
C ALA A 42 1.55 3.12 3.69
N SER A 43 2.40 4.11 4.00
CA SER A 43 3.76 3.92 4.48
C SER A 43 3.80 3.39 5.92
N LEU A 44 2.84 2.53 6.29
CA LEU A 44 3.07 1.60 7.39
C LEU A 44 4.34 0.83 7.04
N PRO A 45 5.39 0.87 7.89
CA PRO A 45 6.58 0.08 7.69
C PRO A 45 6.20 -1.37 7.37
N LEU A 46 6.98 -2.03 6.51
CA LEU A 46 6.70 -3.42 6.14
C LEU A 46 6.48 -4.31 7.37
N ALA A 47 7.24 -4.06 8.45
CA ALA A 47 7.07 -4.72 9.75
C ALA A 47 5.64 -4.59 10.31
N GLU A 48 5.05 -3.40 10.30
CA GLU A 48 3.69 -3.17 10.79
C GLU A 48 2.63 -3.81 9.89
N ARG A 49 2.87 -3.85 8.58
CA ARG A 49 1.96 -4.51 7.62
C ARG A 49 1.92 -6.03 7.78
N ILE A 50 3.06 -6.66 8.10
CA ILE A 50 3.15 -8.12 8.26
C ILE A 50 2.82 -8.56 9.69
N LYS A 51 2.89 -7.66 10.68
CA LYS A 51 2.64 -7.98 12.09
C LYS A 51 1.37 -8.80 12.36
N PRO A 52 0.19 -8.52 11.77
CA PRO A 52 -1.00 -9.35 11.99
C PRO A 52 -0.84 -10.81 11.52
N LEU A 53 -0.04 -11.05 10.47
CA LEU A 53 0.28 -12.39 10.00
C LEU A 53 1.27 -13.08 10.93
N LEU A 54 2.30 -12.36 11.40
CA LEU A 54 3.26 -12.89 12.37
C LEU A 54 2.59 -13.21 13.70
N ASP A 55 1.75 -12.32 14.23
CA ASP A 55 0.99 -12.55 15.47
C ASP A 55 0.09 -13.79 15.36
N ARG A 56 -0.49 -14.04 14.17
CA ARG A 56 -1.26 -15.25 13.91
C ARG A 56 -0.37 -16.50 13.91
N ILE A 57 0.82 -16.43 13.30
CA ILE A 57 1.78 -17.55 13.29
C ILE A 57 2.29 -17.83 14.71
N ASP A 58 2.65 -16.79 15.46
CA ASP A 58 3.15 -16.90 16.84
C ASP A 58 2.08 -17.39 17.82
N SER A 59 0.79 -17.25 17.48
CA SER A 59 -0.31 -17.79 18.29
C SER A 59 -0.37 -19.32 18.32
N TYR A 60 0.28 -20.00 17.36
CA TYR A 60 0.33 -21.46 17.33
C TYR A 60 1.44 -21.96 18.28
N PRO A 61 1.18 -22.98 19.12
CA PRO A 61 2.19 -23.53 20.00
C PRO A 61 3.32 -24.18 19.17
N SER A 62 4.56 -24.02 19.62
CA SER A 62 5.69 -24.74 19.04
C SER A 62 5.45 -26.25 19.17
N THR A 63 5.35 -26.94 18.04
CA THR A 63 5.10 -28.38 18.00
C THR A 63 6.32 -29.22 18.35
N GLY A 64 7.52 -28.60 18.37
CA GLY A 64 8.79 -29.30 18.57
C GLY A 64 9.20 -30.17 17.38
N LEU A 65 8.44 -30.15 16.28
CA LEU A 65 8.73 -30.87 15.06
C LEU A 65 9.60 -30.00 14.15
N GLU A 66 10.71 -30.56 13.68
CA GLU A 66 11.52 -29.93 12.64
C GLU A 66 10.85 -30.17 11.27
N ALA A 67 10.13 -29.16 10.79
CA ALA A 67 9.61 -29.14 9.41
C ALA A 67 10.74 -28.74 8.45
N ASP A 68 11.77 -29.59 8.38
CA ASP A 68 12.92 -29.39 7.52
C ASP A 68 12.65 -29.91 6.10
N LYS A 69 13.65 -29.78 5.22
CA LYS A 69 13.52 -30.25 3.83
C LYS A 69 13.25 -31.75 3.76
N ALA A 70 13.87 -32.56 4.62
CA ALA A 70 13.70 -34.01 4.61
C ALA A 70 12.27 -34.41 4.99
N PHE A 71 11.64 -33.68 5.92
CA PHE A 71 10.22 -33.84 6.24
C PHE A 71 9.32 -33.60 5.02
N PHE A 72 9.51 -32.50 4.29
CA PHE A 72 8.67 -32.18 3.12
C PHE A 72 8.94 -33.09 1.92
N ASP A 73 10.19 -33.53 1.71
CA ASP A 73 10.53 -34.48 0.65
C ASP A 73 9.77 -35.81 0.89
N SER A 74 9.68 -36.28 2.14
CA SER A 74 8.93 -37.51 2.49
C SER A 74 7.41 -37.45 2.26
N LEU A 75 6.82 -36.26 2.13
CA LEU A 75 5.39 -36.07 1.86
C LEU A 75 5.04 -36.14 0.37
N ASN A 76 6.02 -36.03 -0.52
CA ASN A 76 5.84 -36.04 -1.98
C ASN A 76 6.23 -37.39 -2.63
N ASP A 77 6.71 -38.36 -1.85
CA ASP A 77 7.15 -39.67 -2.33
C ASP A 77 6.01 -40.72 -2.43
N GLU A 78 4.74 -40.29 -2.39
CA GLU A 78 3.53 -41.07 -2.76
C GLU A 78 2.89 -40.56 -4.07
#